data_AF-A0A7Y4QJJ1-F1
#
_entry.id   AF-A0A7Y4QJJ1-F1
#
_cell.length_a   1.000
_cell.length_b   1.000
_cell.length_c   1.000
_cell.angle_alpha   90.00
_cell.angle_beta   90.00
_cell.angle_gamma   90.00
#
_symmetry.space_group_name_H-M   'P 1'
#
loop_
_entity.id
_entity.type
_entity.pdbx_description
1 polymer ?
#
loop_
_entity_poly.entity_id
_entity_poly.type
_entity_poly.pdbx_seq_one_letter_code
_entity_poly.pdbx_strand_id
1 'polypeptide(L)'
;MMRRSLVASVIAVALLLPFAVFARNFDFDYRMCVREAMNRREVGIIDNTLNHNNNKINAYHDHRARLFDAWDIENDKDRNNVIRNADKDFQNIVKDHDKNYKNIVRDLSNNFKNDERGCRNAYNDRVKQVPTGNVCFSSNECRPPIGYCTTETGECRMSCERNSNPCIQVCSGRCKVR
;
A
#
# COMPACT_ATOMS: atom_id res chain seq x y z
N MET A 1 -43.37 23.09 25.39
CA MET A 1 -42.86 21.70 25.44
C MET A 1 -42.03 21.41 24.19
N MET A 2 -40.77 21.81 24.08
CA MET A 2 -39.95 21.52 22.87
C MET A 2 -38.42 21.64 23.07
N ARG A 3 -37.90 21.47 24.30
CA ARG A 3 -36.44 21.61 24.58
C ARG A 3 -35.75 20.35 25.11
N ARG A 4 -36.49 19.26 25.36
CA ARG A 4 -35.90 18.02 25.91
C ARG A 4 -35.44 17.00 24.87
N SER A 5 -35.76 17.19 23.59
CA SER A 5 -35.42 16.23 22.53
C SER A 5 -34.04 16.43 21.89
N LEU A 6 -33.40 17.60 22.05
CA LEU A 6 -32.11 17.90 21.42
C LEU A 6 -30.90 17.39 22.23
N VAL A 7 -31.00 17.37 23.56
CA VAL A 7 -29.88 17.02 24.46
C VAL A 7 -29.55 15.52 24.39
N ALA A 8 -30.55 14.65 24.24
CA ALA A 8 -30.33 13.21 24.11
C ALA A 8 -29.63 12.83 22.78
N SER A 9 -29.84 13.64 21.73
CA SER A 9 -29.27 13.39 20.39
C SER A 9 -27.79 13.79 20.31
N VAL A 10 -27.40 14.88 20.97
CA VAL A 10 -25.99 15.35 21.01
C VAL A 10 -25.11 14.39 21.83
N ILE A 11 -25.63 13.79 22.90
CA ILE A 11 -24.89 12.83 23.73
C ILE A 11 -24.66 11.50 23.00
N ALA A 12 -25.62 11.04 22.20
CA ALA A 12 -25.48 9.82 21.41
C ALA A 12 -24.44 9.95 20.28
N VAL A 13 -24.36 11.13 19.64
CA VAL A 13 -23.36 11.41 18.60
C VAL A 13 -21.95 11.52 19.20
N ALA A 14 -21.80 12.08 20.39
CA ALA A 14 -20.49 12.22 21.06
C ALA A 14 -19.89 10.88 21.52
N LEU A 15 -20.73 9.88 21.86
CA LEU A 15 -20.30 8.56 22.31
C LEU A 15 -19.84 7.61 21.17
N LEU A 16 -20.26 7.86 19.93
CA LEU A 16 -19.85 7.05 18.77
C LEU A 16 -18.53 7.50 18.12
N LEU A 17 -18.14 8.76 18.33
CA LEU A 17 -16.92 9.33 17.74
C LEU A 17 -15.61 8.64 18.16
N PRO A 18 -15.36 8.30 19.44
CA PRO A 18 -14.08 7.70 19.83
C PRO A 18 -13.89 6.25 19.33
N PHE A 19 -14.97 5.46 19.25
CA PHE A 19 -14.92 4.11 18.64
C PHE A 19 -14.60 4.17 17.14
N ALA A 20 -15.13 5.17 16.44
CA ALA A 20 -14.83 5.38 15.03
C ALA A 20 -13.35 5.77 14.82
N VAL A 21 -12.73 6.55 15.71
CA VAL A 21 -11.33 6.98 15.57
C VAL A 21 -10.33 5.83 15.77
N PHE A 22 -10.57 4.92 16.71
CA PHE A 22 -9.68 3.75 16.93
C PHE A 22 -9.74 2.74 15.78
N ALA A 23 -10.95 2.40 15.29
CA ALA A 23 -11.08 1.54 14.11
C ALA A 23 -10.46 2.20 12.85
N ARG A 24 -10.53 3.52 12.74
CA ARG A 24 -9.95 4.28 11.62
C ARG A 24 -8.41 4.24 11.58
N ASN A 25 -7.73 4.23 12.73
CA ASN A 25 -6.27 4.25 12.76
C ASN A 25 -5.63 2.92 12.34
N PHE A 26 -6.17 1.76 12.79
CA PHE A 26 -5.66 0.46 12.33
C PHE A 26 -5.98 0.19 10.86
N ASP A 27 -7.14 0.65 10.40
CA ASP A 27 -7.52 0.62 8.98
C ASP A 27 -6.59 1.54 8.14
N PHE A 28 -6.14 2.66 8.68
CA PHE A 28 -5.20 3.57 8.01
C PHE A 28 -3.84 2.91 7.72
N ASP A 29 -3.24 2.23 8.70
CA ASP A 29 -1.94 1.56 8.52
C ASP A 29 -2.02 0.43 7.48
N TYR A 30 -3.09 -0.36 7.51
CA TYR A 30 -3.33 -1.40 6.51
C TYR A 30 -3.48 -0.79 5.11
N ARG A 31 -4.29 0.26 4.97
CA ARG A 31 -4.51 0.96 3.69
C ARG A 31 -3.22 1.59 3.16
N MET A 32 -2.39 2.18 4.02
CA MET A 32 -1.10 2.74 3.64
C MET A 32 -0.15 1.63 3.14
N CYS A 33 -0.05 0.52 3.86
CA CYS A 33 0.76 -0.63 3.46
C CYS A 33 0.34 -1.19 2.09
N VAL A 34 -0.96 -1.41 1.87
CA VAL A 34 -1.49 -1.90 0.59
C VAL A 34 -1.28 -0.87 -0.54
N ARG A 35 -1.44 0.43 -0.24
CA ARG A 35 -1.18 1.51 -1.20
C ARG A 35 0.27 1.52 -1.65
N GLU A 36 1.22 1.38 -0.74
CA GLU A 36 2.65 1.30 -1.10
C GLU A 36 2.95 0.07 -1.96
N ALA A 37 2.37 -1.09 -1.64
CA ALA A 37 2.49 -2.30 -2.45
C ALA A 37 1.91 -2.11 -3.86
N MET A 38 0.75 -1.45 -3.96
CA MET A 38 0.12 -1.10 -5.23
C MET A 38 1.00 -0.17 -6.05
N ASN A 39 1.55 0.88 -5.43
CA ASN A 39 2.45 1.82 -6.09
C ASN A 39 3.70 1.12 -6.66
N ARG A 40 4.33 0.22 -5.88
CA ARG A 40 5.48 -0.57 -6.36
C ARG A 40 5.11 -1.41 -7.58
N ARG A 41 3.93 -2.06 -7.56
CA ARG A 41 3.43 -2.85 -8.70
C ARG A 41 3.18 -1.97 -9.92
N GLU A 42 2.53 -0.82 -9.76
CA GLU A 42 2.20 0.08 -10.86
C GLU A 42 3.45 0.66 -11.52
N VAL A 43 4.40 1.18 -10.73
CA VAL A 43 5.69 1.67 -11.24
C VAL A 43 6.41 0.55 -11.99
N GLY A 44 6.48 -0.66 -11.42
CA GLY A 44 7.10 -1.80 -12.10
C GLY A 44 6.41 -2.18 -13.42
N ILE A 45 5.08 -2.09 -13.52
CA ILE A 45 4.34 -2.34 -14.77
C ILE A 45 4.64 -1.27 -15.81
N ILE A 46 4.69 0.01 -15.40
CA ILE A 46 5.00 1.13 -16.29
C ILE A 46 6.41 0.96 -16.86
N ASP A 47 7.40 0.74 -16.01
CA ASP A 47 8.81 0.57 -16.41
C ASP A 47 8.98 -0.64 -17.33
N ASN A 48 8.36 -1.78 -17.00
CA ASN A 48 8.40 -2.97 -17.83
C ASN A 48 7.72 -2.75 -19.19
N THR A 49 6.63 -1.96 -19.24
CA THR A 49 5.95 -1.63 -20.50
C THR A 49 6.79 -0.70 -21.37
N LEU A 50 7.41 0.32 -20.78
CA LEU A 50 8.34 1.20 -21.50
C LEU A 50 9.53 0.42 -22.06
N ASN A 51 10.15 -0.42 -21.24
CA ASN A 51 11.26 -1.28 -21.67
C ASN A 51 10.83 -2.23 -22.79
N HIS A 52 9.66 -2.88 -22.66
CA HIS A 52 9.13 -3.76 -23.70
C HIS A 52 8.91 -3.03 -25.03
N ASN A 53 8.33 -1.84 -25.00
CA ASN A 53 8.10 -1.04 -26.21
C ASN A 53 9.43 -0.59 -26.84
N ASN A 54 10.38 -0.13 -26.04
CA ASN A 54 11.71 0.25 -26.54
C ASN A 54 12.44 -0.92 -27.19
N ASN A 55 12.38 -2.10 -26.58
CA ASN A 55 12.98 -3.32 -27.16
C ASN A 55 12.33 -3.69 -28.49
N LYS A 56 11.01 -3.56 -28.63
CA LYS A 56 10.33 -3.79 -29.91
C LYS A 56 10.72 -2.75 -30.96
N ILE A 57 10.80 -1.47 -30.60
CA ILE A 57 11.25 -0.40 -31.50
C ILE A 57 12.67 -0.69 -32.00
N ASN A 58 13.59 -1.07 -31.10
CA ASN A 58 14.95 -1.44 -31.47
C ASN A 58 14.98 -2.65 -32.42
N ALA A 59 14.20 -3.70 -32.13
CA ALA A 59 14.07 -4.85 -33.01
C ALA A 59 13.56 -4.46 -34.42
N TYR A 60 12.63 -3.51 -34.52
CA TYR A 60 12.17 -2.98 -35.80
C TYR A 60 13.27 -2.19 -36.53
N HIS A 61 14.07 -1.39 -35.81
CA HIS A 61 15.19 -0.68 -36.42
C HIS A 61 16.25 -1.64 -36.97
N ASP A 62 16.61 -2.67 -36.22
CA ASP A 62 17.56 -3.70 -36.64
C ASP A 62 17.03 -4.49 -37.84
N HIS A 63 15.75 -4.88 -37.81
CA HIS A 63 15.10 -5.56 -38.93
C HIS A 63 15.11 -4.70 -40.19
N ARG A 64 14.72 -3.44 -40.07
CA ARG A 64 14.72 -2.47 -41.18
C ARG A 64 16.12 -2.26 -41.76
N ALA A 65 17.16 -2.17 -40.91
CA ALA A 65 18.53 -2.04 -41.35
C ALA A 65 18.97 -3.25 -42.20
N ARG A 66 18.70 -4.48 -41.72
CA ARG A 66 19.00 -5.70 -42.47
C ARG A 66 18.25 -5.79 -43.80
N LEU A 67 17.01 -5.32 -43.83
CA LEU A 67 16.26 -5.24 -45.09
C LEU A 67 16.91 -4.26 -46.05
N PHE A 68 17.38 -3.10 -45.58
CA PHE A 68 18.15 -2.16 -46.41
C PHE A 68 19.43 -2.76 -46.95
N ASP A 69 20.22 -3.44 -46.12
CA ASP A 69 21.45 -4.11 -46.56
C ASP A 69 21.17 -5.17 -47.64
N ALA A 70 20.00 -5.80 -47.60
CA ALA A 70 19.59 -6.76 -48.62
C ALA A 70 19.34 -6.12 -49.99
N TRP A 71 19.01 -4.83 -50.07
CA TRP A 71 18.80 -4.14 -51.36
C TRP A 71 20.09 -3.99 -52.17
N ASP A 72 21.24 -3.96 -51.51
CA ASP A 72 22.55 -3.86 -52.17
C ASP A 72 23.05 -5.22 -52.72
N ILE A 73 22.29 -6.30 -52.48
CA ILE A 73 22.64 -7.64 -52.96
C ILE A 73 22.07 -7.86 -54.37
N GLU A 74 22.97 -7.93 -55.35
CA GLU A 74 22.63 -8.18 -56.75
C GLU A 74 22.05 -9.59 -56.99
N ASN A 75 22.58 -10.60 -56.29
CA ASN A 75 22.10 -11.98 -56.45
C ASN A 75 20.77 -12.19 -55.73
N ASP A 76 19.72 -12.51 -56.50
CA ASP A 76 18.37 -12.73 -55.98
C ASP A 76 18.27 -13.82 -54.91
N LYS A 77 19.02 -14.92 -55.06
CA LYS A 77 19.00 -16.03 -54.11
C LYS A 77 19.57 -15.60 -52.77
N ASP A 78 20.68 -14.87 -52.79
CA ASP A 78 21.36 -14.38 -51.58
C ASP A 78 20.54 -13.28 -50.91
N ARG A 79 19.99 -12.34 -51.69
CA ARG A 79 19.07 -11.30 -51.21
C ARG A 79 17.87 -11.92 -50.48
N ASN A 80 17.20 -12.88 -51.11
CA ASN A 80 16.06 -13.58 -50.52
C ASN A 80 16.45 -14.37 -49.26
N ASN A 81 17.69 -14.86 -49.17
CA ASN A 81 18.17 -15.55 -47.98
C ASN A 81 18.37 -14.58 -46.81
N VAL A 82 18.94 -13.40 -47.07
CA VAL A 82 19.11 -12.35 -46.05
C VAL A 82 17.76 -11.86 -45.54
N ILE A 83 16.81 -11.56 -46.43
CA ILE A 83 15.45 -11.12 -46.05
C ILE A 83 14.78 -12.17 -45.15
N ARG A 84 14.79 -13.45 -45.57
CA ARG A 84 14.18 -14.54 -44.80
C ARG A 84 14.79 -14.69 -43.40
N ASN A 85 16.11 -14.54 -43.29
CA ASN A 85 16.81 -14.62 -42.02
C ASN A 85 16.50 -13.41 -41.14
N ALA A 86 16.46 -12.20 -41.71
CA ALA A 86 16.06 -10.99 -41.00
C ALA A 86 14.64 -11.12 -40.43
N ASP A 87 13.69 -11.60 -41.22
CA ASP A 87 12.30 -11.84 -40.78
C ASP A 87 12.25 -12.85 -39.64
N LYS A 88 12.95 -13.99 -39.79
CA LYS A 88 12.97 -15.04 -38.77
C LYS A 88 13.57 -14.53 -37.45
N ASP A 89 14.69 -13.81 -37.52
CA ASP A 89 15.35 -13.25 -36.35
C ASP A 89 14.47 -12.21 -35.65
N PHE A 90 13.86 -11.31 -36.42
CA PHE A 90 12.92 -10.32 -35.89
C PHE A 90 11.76 -10.97 -35.14
N GLN A 91 11.12 -11.99 -35.73
CA GLN A 91 10.01 -12.71 -35.09
C GLN A 91 10.45 -13.41 -33.79
N ASN A 92 11.65 -14.00 -33.77
CA ASN A 92 12.18 -14.63 -32.56
C ASN A 92 12.43 -13.61 -31.45
N ILE A 93 13.08 -12.49 -31.78
CA ILE A 93 13.37 -11.40 -30.83
C ILE A 93 12.08 -10.84 -30.23
N VAL A 94 11.09 -10.51 -31.06
CA VAL A 94 9.80 -9.98 -30.59
C VAL A 94 9.10 -11.00 -29.68
N LYS A 95 9.08 -12.27 -30.06
CA LYS A 95 8.47 -13.34 -29.25
C LYS A 95 9.13 -13.49 -27.88
N ASP A 96 10.46 -13.38 -27.82
CA ASP A 96 11.20 -13.44 -26.56
C ASP A 96 10.93 -12.21 -25.68
N HIS A 97 10.86 -11.02 -26.26
CA HIS A 97 10.46 -9.81 -25.55
C HIS A 97 9.02 -9.89 -25.00
N ASP A 98 8.07 -10.41 -25.78
CA ASP A 98 6.68 -10.64 -25.34
C ASP A 98 6.62 -11.64 -24.17
N LYS A 99 7.40 -12.73 -24.25
CA LYS A 99 7.47 -13.75 -23.20
C LYS A 99 8.04 -13.15 -21.91
N ASN A 100 9.13 -12.38 -22.01
CA ASN A 100 9.74 -11.74 -20.86
C ASN A 100 8.80 -10.73 -20.20
N TYR A 101 8.15 -9.88 -21.00
CA TYR A 101 7.16 -8.91 -20.50
C TYR A 101 6.06 -9.60 -19.68
N LYS A 102 5.47 -10.68 -20.21
CA LYS A 102 4.42 -11.45 -19.53
C LYS A 102 4.92 -12.07 -18.23
N ASN A 103 6.16 -12.54 -18.18
CA ASN A 103 6.75 -13.10 -16.97
C ASN A 103 6.90 -12.04 -15.88
N ILE A 104 7.49 -10.89 -16.21
CA ILE A 104 7.69 -9.79 -15.24
C ILE A 104 6.34 -9.29 -14.72
N VAL A 105 5.32 -9.10 -15.57
CA VAL A 105 3.97 -8.70 -15.13
C VAL A 105 3.36 -9.72 -14.17
N ARG A 106 3.55 -11.02 -14.43
CA ARG A 106 3.07 -12.09 -13.54
C ARG A 106 3.76 -12.02 -12.19
N ASP A 107 5.07 -11.83 -12.17
CA ASP A 107 5.86 -11.76 -10.94
C ASP A 107 5.48 -10.54 -10.10
N LEU A 108 5.31 -9.36 -10.73
CA LEU A 108 4.79 -8.17 -10.06
C LEU A 108 3.40 -8.38 -9.44
N SER A 109 2.52 -9.12 -10.12
CA SER A 109 1.20 -9.48 -9.59
C SER A 109 1.29 -10.42 -8.38
N ASN A 110 2.18 -11.41 -8.44
CA ASN A 110 2.41 -12.33 -7.34
C ASN A 110 3.03 -11.63 -6.12
N ASN A 111 4.01 -10.75 -6.35
CA ASN A 111 4.63 -9.96 -5.30
C ASN A 111 3.62 -9.06 -4.61
N PHE A 112 2.74 -8.38 -5.36
CA PHE A 112 1.66 -7.60 -4.77
C PHE A 112 0.72 -8.44 -3.89
N LYS A 113 0.33 -9.65 -4.33
CA LYS A 113 -0.50 -10.55 -3.49
C LYS A 113 0.21 -10.95 -2.19
N ASN A 114 1.52 -11.17 -2.26
CA ASN A 114 2.32 -11.50 -1.07
C ASN A 114 2.42 -10.30 -0.12
N ASP A 115 2.66 -9.10 -0.65
CA ASP A 115 2.69 -7.85 0.11
C ASP A 115 1.33 -7.59 0.77
N GLU A 116 0.22 -7.73 0.05
CA GLU A 116 -1.13 -7.56 0.57
C GLU A 116 -1.41 -8.53 1.73
N ARG A 117 -1.01 -9.80 1.59
CA ARG A 117 -1.09 -10.80 2.65
C ARG A 117 -0.25 -10.38 3.86
N GLY A 118 0.95 -9.89 3.64
CA GLY A 118 1.82 -9.34 4.68
C GLY A 118 1.15 -8.19 5.45
N CYS A 119 0.61 -7.21 4.72
CA CYS A 119 -0.15 -6.09 5.30
C CYS A 119 -1.34 -6.58 6.14
N ARG A 120 -2.09 -7.57 5.64
CA ARG A 120 -3.27 -8.13 6.31
C ARG A 120 -2.90 -8.88 7.59
N ASN A 121 -1.82 -9.66 7.56
CA ASN A 121 -1.34 -10.38 8.73
C ASN A 121 -0.88 -9.41 9.83
N ALA A 122 -0.09 -8.39 9.46
CA ALA A 122 0.34 -7.35 10.40
C ALA A 122 -0.84 -6.59 11.02
N TYR A 123 -1.89 -6.30 10.23
CA TYR A 123 -3.13 -5.73 10.74
C TYR A 123 -3.81 -6.67 11.76
N ASN A 124 -4.01 -7.95 11.41
CA ASN A 124 -4.67 -8.92 12.28
C ASN A 124 -3.90 -9.14 13.59
N ASP A 125 -2.57 -9.17 13.54
CA ASP A 125 -1.75 -9.36 14.74
C ASP A 125 -1.83 -8.15 15.68
N ARG A 126 -1.86 -6.94 15.14
CA ARG A 126 -2.11 -5.73 15.95
C ARG A 126 -3.49 -5.75 16.59
N VAL A 127 -4.53 -6.12 15.84
CA VAL A 127 -5.90 -6.24 16.36
C VAL A 127 -5.98 -7.25 17.51
N LYS A 128 -5.28 -8.39 17.42
CA LYS A 128 -5.21 -9.39 18.49
C LYS A 128 -4.46 -8.91 19.74
N GLN A 129 -3.48 -8.03 19.57
CA GLN A 129 -2.66 -7.49 20.67
C GLN A 129 -3.34 -6.35 21.42
N VAL A 130 -4.42 -5.75 20.89
CA VAL A 130 -5.27 -4.85 21.67
C VAL A 130 -5.94 -5.70 22.76
N PRO A 131 -5.55 -5.58 24.04
CA PRO A 131 -6.14 -6.41 25.07
C PRO A 131 -7.62 -6.06 25.15
N THR A 132 -8.48 -7.07 25.18
CA THR A 132 -9.92 -6.95 25.44
C THR A 132 -10.23 -6.46 26.88
N GLY A 133 -9.26 -5.85 27.57
CA GLY A 133 -9.37 -5.34 28.92
C GLY A 133 -8.43 -4.17 29.19
N ASN A 134 -9.05 -3.01 29.47
CA ASN A 134 -8.56 -1.93 30.35
C ASN A 134 -7.14 -1.41 30.13
N VAL A 135 -6.75 -1.11 28.90
CA VAL A 135 -5.65 -0.18 28.65
C VAL A 135 -6.24 1.16 28.26
N CYS A 136 -6.06 2.16 29.13
CA CYS A 136 -6.37 3.55 28.82
C CYS A 136 -5.14 4.21 28.20
N PHE A 137 -5.31 4.83 27.05
CA PHE A 137 -4.31 5.67 26.39
C PHE A 137 -4.60 7.17 26.58
N SER A 138 -5.73 7.53 27.18
CA SER A 138 -6.05 8.89 27.59
C SER A 138 -6.73 8.94 28.96
N SER A 139 -6.59 10.06 29.66
CA SER A 139 -7.20 10.31 30.99
C SER A 139 -8.74 10.26 30.97
N ASN A 140 -9.36 10.36 29.79
CA ASN A 140 -10.81 10.27 29.61
C ASN A 140 -11.32 8.82 29.54
N GLU A 141 -10.43 7.85 29.29
CA GLU A 141 -10.78 6.43 29.16
C GLU A 141 -10.89 5.72 30.52
N CYS A 142 -10.45 6.36 31.60
CA CYS A 142 -10.45 5.78 32.95
C CYS A 142 -11.49 6.45 33.87
N ARG A 143 -12.72 6.63 33.36
CA ARG A 143 -13.82 7.14 34.19
C ARG A 143 -14.63 6.00 34.82
N PRO A 144 -15.06 6.14 36.09
CA PRO A 144 -15.88 5.14 36.78
C PRO A 144 -17.16 4.76 35.98
N PRO A 145 -17.67 3.52 36.13
CA PRO A 145 -17.46 2.63 37.28
C PRO A 145 -16.26 1.67 37.17
N ILE A 146 -15.47 1.72 36.08
CA ILE A 146 -14.66 0.58 35.60
C ILE A 146 -13.20 0.57 36.10
N GLY A 147 -12.74 1.57 36.85
CA GLY A 147 -11.40 1.52 37.47
C GLY A 147 -10.76 2.88 37.66
N TYR A 148 -9.60 2.87 38.31
CA TYR A 148 -8.74 4.03 38.53
C TYR A 148 -7.32 3.69 38.03
N CYS A 149 -6.61 4.68 37.47
CA CYS A 149 -5.19 4.53 37.12
C CYS A 149 -4.36 4.33 38.38
N THR A 150 -3.69 3.19 38.53
CA THR A 150 -2.72 2.97 39.61
C THR A 150 -1.31 3.09 39.07
N THR A 151 -0.57 4.06 39.60
CA THR A 151 0.84 4.33 39.26
C THR A 151 1.75 3.36 40.02
N GLU A 152 2.00 2.18 39.46
CA GLU A 152 3.18 1.41 39.89
C GLU A 152 4.39 1.65 38.96
N THR A 153 4.19 2.14 37.72
CA THR A 153 5.30 2.53 36.83
C THR A 153 5.02 3.67 35.82
N GLY A 154 3.85 4.32 35.85
CA GLY A 154 3.46 5.32 34.84
C GLY A 154 3.68 6.77 35.28
N GLU A 155 4.55 7.51 34.58
CA GLU A 155 4.65 8.96 34.74
C GLU A 155 3.38 9.64 34.19
N CYS A 156 2.68 10.41 35.03
CA CYS A 156 1.70 11.38 34.54
C CYS A 156 2.44 12.69 34.25
N ARG A 157 2.38 13.14 33.00
CA ARG A 157 2.94 14.44 32.60
C ARG A 157 1.79 15.37 32.24
N MET A 158 1.89 16.63 32.66
CA MET A 158 1.02 17.67 32.12
C MET A 158 1.52 18.00 30.72
N SER A 159 0.73 17.69 29.71
CA SER A 159 0.98 18.19 28.36
C SER A 159 0.23 19.50 28.20
N CYS A 160 0.97 20.59 28.09
CA CYS A 160 0.42 21.89 27.74
C CYS A 160 0.84 22.20 26.30
N GLU A 161 -0.11 22.23 25.36
CA GLU A 161 0.16 22.85 24.06
C GLU A 161 0.40 24.35 24.29
N ARG A 162 1.29 24.97 23.49
CA ARG A 162 1.55 26.41 23.58
C ARG A 162 0.22 27.16 23.47
N ASN A 163 -0.17 27.85 24.55
CA ASN A 163 -1.38 28.64 24.73
C ASN A 163 -2.69 27.90 25.06
N SER A 164 -2.66 26.61 25.44
CA SER A 164 -3.85 25.93 25.98
C SER A 164 -3.99 26.15 27.50
N ASN A 165 -5.12 26.71 27.95
CA ASN A 165 -5.49 26.75 29.36
C ASN A 165 -6.96 26.29 29.49
N PRO A 166 -7.28 25.23 30.27
CA PRO A 166 -6.40 24.50 31.19
C PRO A 166 -5.54 23.42 30.51
N CYS A 167 -4.35 23.16 31.06
CA CYS A 167 -3.53 22.01 30.68
C CYS A 167 -4.24 20.69 31.01
N ILE A 168 -4.06 19.67 30.17
CA ILE A 168 -4.70 18.37 30.35
C ILE A 168 -3.68 17.41 30.98
N GLN A 169 -4.09 16.74 32.07
CA GLN A 169 -3.31 15.64 32.61
C GLN A 169 -3.33 14.47 31.63
N VAL A 170 -2.16 14.09 31.12
CA VAL A 170 -2.02 12.90 30.28
C VAL A 170 -1.31 11.85 31.14
N CYS A 171 -2.00 10.74 31.38
CA CYS A 171 -1.42 9.59 32.06
C CYS A 171 -1.25 8.47 31.04
N SER A 172 -0.07 7.84 31.05
CA SER A 172 0.19 6.60 30.33
C SER A 172 0.42 5.49 31.36
N GLY A 173 -0.36 4.41 31.32
CA GLY A 173 -0.29 3.35 32.32
C GLY A 173 -1.34 2.25 32.14
N ARG A 174 -1.30 1.22 33.01
CA ARG A 174 -2.28 0.13 33.04
C ARG A 174 -3.42 0.47 34.00
N CYS A 175 -4.66 0.17 33.63
CA CYS A 175 -5.80 0.32 34.54
C CYS A 175 -6.06 -0.96 35.33
N LYS A 176 -6.36 -0.79 36.63
CA LYS A 176 -6.93 -1.84 37.48
C LYS A 176 -8.43 -1.60 37.63
N VAL A 177 -9.19 -2.67 37.42
CA VAL A 177 -10.62 -2.73 37.76
C VAL A 177 -10.73 -2.98 39.26
N ARG A 178 -11.70 -2.34 39.90
CA ARG A 178 -12.00 -2.53 41.32
C ARG A 178 -12.73 -3.84 41.56
#